data_AF-A0A9E0XTH2-F1
#
_entry.id   AF-A0A9E0XTH2-F1
#
_cell.length_a   1.000
_cell.length_b   1.000
_cell.length_c   1.000
_cell.angle_alpha   90.00
_cell.angle_beta   90.00
_cell.angle_gamma   90.00
#
_symmetry.space_group_name_H-M   'P 1'
#
loop_
_entity.id
_entity.type
_entity.pdbx_description
1 polymer ?
#
loop_
_entity_poly.entity_id
_entity_poly.type
_entity_poly.pdbx_seq_one_letter_code
_entity_poly.pdbx_strand_id
1 'polypeptide(L)'
;MEINPAFNQYMDRYFEFAGHWDSPSKCGLLVVQRKDGKVLAIATEIYRQNPGTPVTEWCAPLATQIMKSLACAPEKFIFVEHTPDLKSKLAFYEETFDLLDFDWNGESFANPRWTRLSSEQVIQMMGE
;
A
#
# COMPACT_ATOMS: atom_id res chain seq x y z
N MET A 1 20.90 -14.00 -4.47
CA MET A 1 20.90 -12.59 -4.04
C MET A 1 19.52 -12.31 -3.47
N GLU A 2 19.41 -12.15 -2.16
CA GLU A 2 18.15 -11.78 -1.52
C GLU A 2 17.85 -10.32 -1.89
N ILE A 3 16.84 -10.12 -2.72
CA ILE A 3 16.36 -8.79 -3.09
C ILE A 3 15.27 -8.44 -2.09
N ASN A 4 15.68 -8.22 -0.84
CA ASN A 4 14.79 -7.68 0.17
C ASN A 4 14.59 -6.19 -0.14
N PRO A 5 13.35 -5.67 -0.26
CA PRO A 5 13.16 -4.23 -0.33
C PRO A 5 13.74 -3.63 0.96
N ALA A 6 14.78 -2.81 0.81
CA ALA A 6 15.30 -2.02 1.92
C ALA A 6 14.31 -0.89 2.22
N PHE A 7 14.30 -0.41 3.46
CA PHE A 7 13.59 0.82 3.78
C PHE A 7 14.08 1.96 2.87
N ASN A 8 13.14 2.74 2.39
CA ASN A 8 13.35 3.81 1.44
C ASN A 8 12.31 4.91 1.67
N GLN A 9 12.21 5.87 0.75
CA GLN A 9 11.26 6.97 0.87
C GLN A 9 9.78 6.57 0.79
N TYR A 10 9.44 5.33 0.39
CA TYR A 10 8.08 4.82 0.26
C TYR A 10 7.73 3.74 1.30
N MET A 11 8.68 3.38 2.17
CA MET A 11 8.52 2.35 3.20
C MET A 11 9.50 2.60 4.35
N ASP A 12 8.98 2.89 5.54
CA ASP A 12 9.77 3.11 6.76
C ASP A 12 9.63 1.99 7.80
N ARG A 13 8.63 1.11 7.61
CA ARG A 13 8.33 0.00 8.52
C ARG A 13 7.71 -1.17 7.76
N TYR A 14 7.63 -2.30 8.46
CA TYR A 14 6.75 -3.38 8.05
C TYR A 14 5.39 -3.28 8.76
N PHE A 15 4.35 -3.76 8.10
CA PHE A 15 3.01 -3.88 8.66
C PHE A 15 2.52 -5.33 8.51
N GLU A 16 2.11 -5.93 9.62
CA GLU A 16 1.53 -7.27 9.65
C GLU A 16 0.01 -7.16 9.53
N PHE A 17 -0.59 -8.05 8.76
CA PHE A 17 -2.04 -8.06 8.52
C PHE A 17 -2.57 -9.48 8.34
N ALA A 18 -3.87 -9.62 8.58
CA ALA A 18 -4.60 -10.86 8.28
C ALA A 18 -4.95 -10.89 6.79
N GLY A 19 -4.36 -11.84 6.06
CA GLY A 19 -4.58 -12.07 4.64
C GLY A 19 -5.81 -12.96 4.36
N HIS A 20 -5.82 -13.58 3.19
CA HIS A 20 -6.79 -14.64 2.86
C HIS A 20 -6.79 -15.73 3.94
N TRP A 21 -8.00 -16.13 4.38
CA TRP A 21 -8.18 -17.18 5.39
C TRP A 21 -7.42 -16.92 6.68
N ASP A 22 -7.31 -15.64 7.07
CA ASP A 22 -6.55 -15.16 8.24
C ASP A 22 -5.05 -15.52 8.20
N SER A 23 -4.51 -15.78 7.01
CA SER A 23 -3.10 -16.10 6.83
C SER A 23 -2.22 -14.94 7.30
N PRO A 24 -1.23 -15.17 8.18
CA PRO A 24 -0.27 -14.15 8.57
C PRO A 24 0.42 -13.59 7.34
N SER A 25 0.26 -12.31 7.10
CA SER A 25 0.76 -11.62 5.91
C SER A 25 1.48 -10.35 6.32
N LYS A 26 2.35 -9.85 5.44
CA LYS A 26 3.21 -8.72 5.75
C LYS A 26 3.50 -7.88 4.52
N CYS A 27 3.47 -6.56 4.67
CA CYS A 27 3.88 -5.61 3.65
C CYS A 27 4.85 -4.57 4.22
N GLY A 28 5.46 -3.80 3.32
CA GLY A 28 6.05 -2.53 3.67
C GLY A 28 4.96 -1.47 3.85
N LEU A 29 5.18 -0.51 4.74
CA LEU A 29 4.25 0.58 4.95
C LEU A 29 5.02 1.89 5.13
N LEU A 30 4.47 2.95 4.53
CA LEU A 30 4.72 4.32 4.94
C LEU A 30 3.38 5.00 5.18
N VAL A 31 3.29 5.81 6.24
CA VAL A 31 2.11 6.62 6.54
C VAL A 31 2.53 8.08 6.63
N VAL A 32 1.89 8.92 5.83
CA VAL A 32 2.14 10.37 5.77
C VAL A 32 0.89 11.12 6.21
N GLN A 33 1.06 12.03 7.17
CA GLN A 33 0.04 13.01 7.55
C GLN A 33 0.18 14.21 6.63
N ARG A 34 -0.81 14.43 5.75
CA ARG A 34 -0.80 15.50 4.75
C ARG A 34 -1.27 16.82 5.36
N LYS A 35 -0.87 17.96 4.78
CA LYS A 35 -1.28 19.28 5.31
C LYS A 35 -2.75 19.59 5.03
N ASP A 36 -3.35 18.93 4.04
CA ASP A 36 -4.79 18.98 3.77
C ASP A 36 -5.64 18.20 4.78
N GLY A 37 -5.00 17.58 5.79
CA GLY A 37 -5.66 16.83 6.86
C GLY A 37 -6.05 15.40 6.48
N LYS A 38 -5.61 14.92 5.32
CA LYS A 38 -5.75 13.50 4.91
C LYS A 38 -4.55 12.68 5.38
N VAL A 39 -4.74 11.36 5.42
CA VAL A 39 -3.69 10.40 5.75
C VAL A 39 -3.42 9.56 4.52
N LEU A 40 -2.20 9.61 4.01
CA LEU A 40 -1.73 8.77 2.91
C LEU A 40 -1.01 7.55 3.47
N ALA A 41 -1.46 6.36 3.10
CA ALA A 41 -0.74 5.11 3.32
C ALA A 41 -0.21 4.57 1.98
N ILE A 42 1.08 4.26 1.94
CA ILE A 42 1.72 3.57 0.82
C ILE A 42 2.07 2.16 1.29
N ALA A 43 1.38 1.15 0.75
CA ALA A 43 1.61 -0.25 1.04
C ALA A 43 2.53 -0.86 -0.02
N THR A 44 3.73 -1.26 0.38
CA THR A 44 4.75 -1.79 -0.53
C THR A 44 4.75 -3.32 -0.52
N GLU A 45 4.72 -3.94 -1.70
CA GLU A 45 4.95 -5.37 -1.84
C GLU A 45 6.35 -5.78 -1.36
N ILE A 46 6.43 -6.84 -0.57
CA ILE A 46 7.70 -7.37 -0.06
C ILE A 46 8.00 -8.81 -0.51
N TYR A 47 7.16 -9.35 -1.39
CA TYR A 47 7.30 -10.63 -2.09
C TYR A 47 7.82 -11.77 -1.19
N ARG A 48 9.11 -12.12 -1.28
CA ARG A 48 9.72 -13.24 -0.54
C ARG A 48 9.63 -13.10 0.97
N GLN A 49 9.42 -11.88 1.49
CA GLN A 49 9.24 -11.63 2.91
C GLN A 49 7.77 -11.65 3.36
N ASN A 50 6.83 -11.71 2.42
CA ASN A 50 5.42 -11.87 2.73
C ASN A 50 5.11 -13.38 2.71
N PRO A 51 4.90 -14.02 3.88
CA PRO A 51 4.62 -15.45 3.93
C PRO A 51 3.19 -15.79 3.50
N GLY A 52 2.33 -14.79 3.33
CA GLY A 52 0.90 -14.96 3.09
C GLY A 52 0.44 -14.22 1.84
N THR A 53 -0.57 -13.38 2.01
CA THR A 53 -1.34 -12.81 0.91
C THR A 53 -0.70 -11.52 0.39
N PRO A 54 -0.49 -11.38 -0.93
CA PRO A 54 0.00 -10.16 -1.56
C PRO A 54 -0.89 -8.94 -1.27
N VAL A 55 -0.28 -7.75 -1.26
CA VAL A 55 -0.97 -6.46 -1.20
C VAL A 55 -1.96 -6.32 -2.35
N THR A 56 -1.53 -6.62 -3.58
CA THR A 56 -2.37 -6.45 -4.79
C THR A 56 -3.68 -7.23 -4.69
N GLU A 57 -3.61 -8.46 -4.18
CA GLU A 57 -4.77 -9.37 -4.08
C GLU A 57 -5.69 -9.04 -2.89
N TRP A 58 -5.16 -8.34 -1.86
CA TRP A 58 -5.86 -8.10 -0.59
C TRP A 58 -5.96 -6.61 -0.24
N CYS A 59 -5.89 -5.75 -1.24
CA CYS A 59 -5.74 -4.32 -1.07
C CYS A 59 -6.88 -3.65 -0.28
N ALA A 60 -8.15 -3.98 -0.54
CA ALA A 60 -9.27 -3.35 0.16
C ALA A 60 -9.40 -3.79 1.65
N PRO A 61 -9.32 -5.09 2.00
CA PRO A 61 -9.21 -5.51 3.40
C PRO A 61 -7.96 -4.98 4.10
N LEU A 62 -6.81 -4.93 3.40
CA LEU A 62 -5.57 -4.36 3.94
C LEU A 62 -5.70 -2.86 4.22
N ALA A 63 -6.21 -2.09 3.27
CA ALA A 63 -6.49 -0.66 3.44
C ALA A 63 -7.41 -0.42 4.65
N THR A 64 -8.42 -1.28 4.84
CA THR A 64 -9.32 -1.23 6.00
C THR A 64 -8.56 -1.47 7.30
N GLN A 65 -7.71 -2.51 7.35
CA GLN A 65 -6.92 -2.83 8.54
C GLN A 65 -5.96 -1.70 8.90
N ILE A 66 -5.24 -1.14 7.92
CA ILE A 66 -4.33 -0.01 8.12
C ILE A 66 -5.10 1.21 8.61
N MET A 67 -6.17 1.62 7.91
CA MET A 67 -6.99 2.78 8.29
C MET A 67 -7.52 2.66 9.72
N LYS A 68 -8.08 1.51 10.10
CA LYS A 68 -8.56 1.25 11.46
C LYS A 68 -7.42 1.29 12.48
N SER A 69 -6.25 0.76 12.17
CA SER A 69 -5.07 0.80 13.05
C SER A 69 -4.60 2.23 13.33
N LEU A 70 -4.85 3.14 12.39
CA LEU A 70 -4.52 4.57 12.49
C LEU A 70 -5.65 5.41 13.10
N ALA A 71 -6.80 4.82 13.42
CA ALA A 71 -8.03 5.53 13.80
C ALA A 71 -8.41 6.65 12.81
N CYS A 72 -8.18 6.42 11.50
CA CYS A 72 -8.48 7.38 10.45
C CYS A 72 -9.92 7.18 9.94
N ALA A 73 -10.59 8.28 9.60
CA ALA A 73 -11.90 8.24 8.96
C ALA A 73 -11.75 7.84 7.47
N PRO A 74 -12.66 7.03 6.91
CA PRO A 74 -12.54 6.51 5.56
C PRO A 74 -12.46 7.61 4.49
N GLU A 75 -13.18 8.71 4.67
CA GLU A 75 -13.16 9.87 3.76
C GLU A 75 -11.86 10.69 3.79
N LYS A 76 -11.00 10.45 4.79
CA LYS A 76 -9.69 11.10 4.94
C LYS A 76 -8.53 10.18 4.61
N PHE A 77 -8.80 8.91 4.35
CA PHE A 77 -7.78 7.90 4.10
C PHE A 77 -7.49 7.77 2.60
N ILE A 78 -6.23 7.89 2.23
CA ILE A 78 -5.74 7.67 0.87
C ILE A 78 -4.83 6.44 0.91
N PHE A 79 -5.03 5.53 -0.03
CA PHE A 79 -4.23 4.31 -0.12
C PHE A 79 -3.56 4.21 -1.49
N VAL A 80 -2.25 4.00 -1.47
CA VAL A 80 -1.44 3.72 -2.66
C VAL A 80 -0.81 2.35 -2.50
N GLU A 81 -1.01 1.51 -3.50
CA GLU A 81 -0.26 0.27 -3.67
C GLU A 81 1.07 0.59 -4.37
N HIS A 82 2.16 0.01 -3.85
CA HIS A 82 3.49 0.16 -4.40
C HIS A 82 4.11 -1.21 -4.67
N THR A 83 4.39 -1.48 -5.94
CA THR A 83 5.12 -2.66 -6.42
C THR A 83 6.55 -2.21 -6.71
N PRO A 84 7.55 -2.58 -5.89
CA PRO A 84 8.92 -2.10 -6.08
C PRO A 84 9.59 -2.79 -7.26
N ASP A 85 10.55 -2.11 -7.90
CA ASP A 85 11.34 -2.67 -9.00
C ASP A 85 12.07 -3.96 -8.55
N LEU A 86 11.77 -5.08 -9.21
CA LEU A 86 12.42 -6.36 -8.97
C LEU A 86 13.81 -6.47 -9.63
N LYS A 87 14.32 -5.38 -10.21
CA LYS A 87 15.59 -5.28 -10.96
C LYS A 87 15.66 -6.32 -12.08
N SER A 88 14.52 -6.58 -12.71
CA SER A 88 14.42 -7.49 -13.84
C SER A 88 14.67 -6.74 -15.15
N LYS A 89 15.16 -7.44 -16.17
CA LYS A 89 15.30 -6.87 -17.52
C LYS A 89 13.97 -6.76 -18.27
N LEU A 90 12.89 -7.29 -17.71
CA LEU A 90 11.56 -7.25 -18.30
C LEU A 90 10.80 -6.05 -17.73
N ALA A 91 10.40 -5.13 -18.62
CA ALA A 91 9.69 -3.90 -18.26
C ALA A 91 8.41 -4.11 -17.43
N PHE A 92 7.81 -5.30 -17.49
CA PHE A 92 6.66 -5.67 -16.66
C PHE A 92 6.94 -5.72 -15.14
N TYR A 93 8.21 -5.74 -14.74
CA TYR A 93 8.63 -5.71 -13.34
C TYR A 93 9.22 -4.37 -12.90
N GLU A 94 8.99 -3.33 -13.70
CA GLU A 94 9.29 -1.95 -13.30
C GLU A 94 8.48 -1.56 -12.06
N GLU A 95 9.00 -0.58 -11.32
CA GLU A 95 8.32 -0.03 -10.16
C GLU A 95 6.98 0.60 -10.58
N THR A 96 5.90 0.27 -9.87
CA THR A 96 4.58 0.87 -10.12
C THR A 96 3.97 1.39 -8.84
N PHE A 97 3.23 2.48 -9.00
CA PHE A 97 2.40 3.08 -7.97
C PHE A 97 0.98 3.16 -8.49
N ASP A 98 0.04 2.67 -7.73
CA ASP A 98 -1.36 2.70 -8.11
C ASP A 98 -2.17 3.29 -6.95
N LEU A 99 -2.90 4.37 -7.21
CA LEU A 99 -3.88 4.94 -6.30
C LEU A 99 -5.13 4.07 -6.33
N LEU A 100 -5.59 3.63 -5.16
CA LEU A 100 -6.79 2.82 -5.07
C LEU A 100 -7.96 3.64 -4.52
N ASP A 101 -9.02 3.70 -5.31
CA ASP A 101 -10.34 4.11 -4.86
C ASP A 101 -11.15 2.87 -4.44
N PHE A 102 -11.95 3.03 -3.39
CA PHE A 102 -12.81 1.96 -2.87
C PHE A 102 -14.23 2.48 -2.65
N ASP A 103 -15.16 1.55 -2.55
CA ASP A 103 -16.47 1.81 -1.97
C ASP A 103 -16.39 1.55 -0.46
N TRP A 104 -16.96 2.44 0.34
CA TRP A 104 -17.10 2.25 1.79
C TRP A 104 -18.52 1.79 2.12
N ASN A 105 -18.65 0.62 2.73
CA ASN A 105 -19.97 0.05 3.09
C ASN A 105 -20.42 0.36 4.52
N GLY A 106 -19.65 1.16 5.27
CA GLY A 106 -19.89 1.42 6.70
C GLY A 106 -18.95 0.66 7.65
N GLU A 107 -18.31 -0.40 7.18
CA GLU A 107 -17.43 -1.26 7.99
C GLU A 107 -16.07 -1.52 7.34
N SER A 108 -16.04 -1.71 6.03
CA SER A 108 -14.85 -2.04 5.25
C SER A 108 -14.86 -1.40 3.86
N PHE A 109 -13.66 -1.24 3.31
CA PHE A 109 -13.47 -0.91 1.90
C PHE A 109 -13.74 -2.14 1.03
N ALA A 110 -14.33 -1.91 -0.15
CA ALA A 110 -14.62 -2.93 -1.16
C ALA A 110 -14.47 -2.35 -2.58
N ASN A 111 -14.58 -3.21 -3.60
CA ASN A 111 -14.59 -2.83 -5.02
C ASN A 111 -13.42 -1.91 -5.44
N PRO A 112 -12.17 -2.34 -5.24
CA PRO A 112 -10.99 -1.54 -5.56
C PRO A 112 -10.95 -1.13 -7.04
N ARG A 113 -10.50 0.09 -7.29
CA ARG A 113 -10.27 0.66 -8.63
C ARG A 113 -8.91 1.33 -8.64
N TRP A 114 -8.06 0.92 -9.57
CA TRP A 114 -6.68 1.36 -9.66
C TRP A 114 -6.54 2.51 -10.66
N THR A 115 -5.82 3.54 -10.25
CA THR A 115 -5.35 4.62 -11.12
C THR A 115 -3.83 4.65 -11.04
N ARG A 116 -3.16 4.37 -12.15
CA ARG A 116 -1.69 4.42 -12.25
C ARG A 116 -1.18 5.83 -11.95
N LEU A 117 -0.18 5.92 -11.09
CA LEU A 117 0.56 7.14 -10.77
C LEU A 117 2.02 7.05 -11.25
N SER A 118 2.61 8.19 -11.57
CA SER A 118 4.06 8.34 -11.65
C SER A 118 4.66 8.52 -10.25
N SER A 119 5.96 8.28 -10.11
CA SER A 119 6.67 8.51 -8.86
C SER A 119 6.63 9.98 -8.45
N GLU A 120 6.68 10.93 -9.40
CA GLU A 120 6.56 12.36 -9.12
C GLU A 120 5.19 12.71 -8.52
N GLN A 121 4.11 12.08 -9.01
CA GLN A 121 2.78 12.29 -8.44
C GLN A 121 2.71 11.78 -6.99
N VAL A 122 3.29 10.62 -6.70
CA VAL A 122 3.35 10.09 -5.32
C VAL A 122 4.16 11.01 -4.41
N ILE A 123 5.34 11.47 -4.86
CA ILE A 123 6.18 12.42 -4.11
C ILE A 123 5.41 13.71 -3.82
N GLN A 124 4.68 14.24 -4.81
CA GLN A 124 3.84 15.41 -4.60
C GLN A 124 2.76 15.13 -3.55
N MET A 125 2.07 13.99 -3.64
CA MET A 125 1.04 13.58 -2.67
C MET A 125 1.59 13.41 -1.24
N MET A 126 2.88 13.10 -1.07
CA MET A 126 3.55 13.04 0.22
C MET A 126 3.94 14.41 0.78
N GLY A 127 4.12 15.42 -0.08
CA GLY A 127 4.52 16.79 0.30
C GLY A 127 3.37 17.76 0.54
N GLU A 128 2.18 17.43 0.02
CA GLU A 128 0.91 18.12 0.24
C GLU A 128 0.42 18.01 1.68
#